data_AF-A0A7S1AKF2-F1
#
_entry.id   AF-A0A7S1AKF2-F1
#
_cell.length_a   1.000
_cell.length_b   1.000
_cell.length_c   1.000
_cell.angle_alpha   90.00
_cell.angle_beta   90.00
_cell.angle_gamma   90.00
#
_symmetry.space_group_name_H-M   'P 1'
#
loop_
_entity.id
_entity.type
_entity.pdbx_description
1 polymer ?
#
loop_
_entity_poly.entity_id
_entity_poly.type
_entity_poly.pdbx_seq_one_letter_code
_entity_poly.pdbx_strand_id
1 'polypeptide(L)'
;MEDFPPSVSSARLDVVASSEMSAPRVQTLDETLTAAVESARVHLEGARNQFELQVDVMRQAEKAIAIAAERVHADRRALDLERREMLSSIHSERARHEAEIVILRRSLEQDRKRFQDESGVMSFVAEQARGTVLLDVGGVHHKTSLMTLTSVPGSMLETMFSGRHMEQLERDESGRIFIDRNGHVFGHILEFLRNPSALSVIEALSEAERRLVRLEAHYLGLEKAMFPDEMPDFGLMVLGGVATDFLNSTEVFRPFTNQFEEGPSMGTRRNGCASVMLDRRRLVVIGGRDGDTFFDNTEVLDLEDWSFTDGPVMHTARWGCAAVMIDDRRMLVVGGYDGNVYLDTTEVLDTVEMRFELGPQMGMRHNGCAAVMLDSRRLLVLGGHDGVDCLQVTEVLDVYSMVFQPGPELNINRNGCAAVMLDERRLFILGGHDGNDHTDSTEILDTLTMTCREGPPMLSKRGYCAAVVCDDQLMVLGGNDGSQRLDTTEVLNEATMTFTAGPSMGTRRSGVAAAVLGKPLTEAVSEASPLVTFPTFFGTGDVSFPSVSGLLG
;
A
#
# COMPACT_ATOMS: atom_id res chain seq x y z
N MET A 1 -56.38 17.82 -27.39
CA MET A 1 -56.85 16.50 -26.96
C MET A 1 -57.65 16.75 -25.69
N GLU A 2 -58.92 17.12 -25.79
CA GLU A 2 -60.08 16.21 -25.98
C GLU A 2 -60.06 15.16 -24.84
N ASP A 3 -61.03 15.08 -23.92
CA ASP A 3 -62.48 15.03 -24.11
C ASP A 3 -63.29 15.34 -22.84
N PHE A 4 -64.47 15.96 -23.02
CA PHE A 4 -65.66 15.87 -22.14
C PHE A 4 -66.51 14.66 -22.56
N PRO A 5 -67.34 14.04 -21.68
CA PRO A 5 -68.82 14.13 -21.85
C PRO A 5 -69.63 13.88 -20.53
N PRO A 6 -70.98 13.73 -20.54
CA PRO A 6 -72.01 14.66 -21.02
C PRO A 6 -73.13 14.93 -19.98
N SER A 7 -74.05 15.84 -20.35
CA SER A 7 -75.28 16.24 -19.66
C SER A 7 -76.46 15.26 -19.83
N VAL A 8 -77.39 15.22 -18.86
CA VAL A 8 -78.73 14.62 -19.03
C VAL A 8 -79.85 15.46 -18.38
N SER A 9 -80.58 16.16 -19.25
CA SER A 9 -82.06 16.31 -19.38
C SER A 9 -83.02 16.17 -18.17
N SER A 10 -83.91 17.17 -18.08
CA SER A 10 -85.14 17.27 -17.30
C SER A 10 -86.23 16.23 -17.62
N ALA A 11 -87.05 15.86 -16.62
CA ALA A 11 -88.42 15.39 -16.81
C ALA A 11 -89.33 15.88 -15.67
N ARG A 12 -90.42 16.57 -16.05
CA ARG A 12 -91.58 16.92 -15.20
C ARG A 12 -92.45 15.68 -14.98
N LEU A 13 -93.12 15.59 -13.84
CA LEU A 13 -94.27 14.71 -13.62
C LEU A 13 -95.37 15.47 -12.87
N ASP A 14 -96.54 15.47 -13.49
CA ASP A 14 -97.78 16.14 -13.06
C ASP A 14 -98.47 15.43 -11.89
N VAL A 15 -99.23 16.22 -11.14
CA VAL A 15 -100.15 15.86 -10.07
C VAL A 15 -101.41 15.23 -10.63
N VAL A 16 -101.90 14.11 -10.06
CA VAL A 16 -103.35 13.86 -9.89
C VAL A 16 -103.60 13.10 -8.58
N ALA A 17 -104.65 13.55 -7.87
CA ALA A 17 -105.09 13.16 -6.55
C ALA A 17 -106.16 12.04 -6.54
N SER A 18 -106.72 11.78 -5.35
CA SER A 18 -107.94 11.00 -4.97
C SER A 18 -107.72 9.52 -4.63
N SER A 19 -108.34 8.89 -3.63
CA SER A 19 -109.19 9.28 -2.48
C SER A 19 -109.48 8.00 -1.65
N GLU A 20 -109.56 8.12 -0.30
CA GLU A 20 -110.45 7.39 0.66
C GLU A 20 -110.48 5.84 0.70
N MET A 21 -110.70 5.06 1.78
CA MET A 21 -110.91 5.22 3.24
C MET A 21 -111.01 3.81 3.92
N SER A 22 -110.94 3.77 5.27
CA SER A 22 -111.55 2.80 6.25
C SER A 22 -110.66 1.80 7.03
N ALA A 23 -110.27 2.14 8.27
CA ALA A 23 -110.90 1.89 9.60
C ALA A 23 -110.98 0.53 10.39
N PRO A 24 -110.45 -0.66 10.01
CA PRO A 24 -110.13 -1.72 10.98
C PRO A 24 -108.61 -1.85 11.22
N ARG A 25 -107.85 -0.91 10.67
CA ARG A 25 -106.38 -0.94 10.59
C ARG A 25 -105.67 -0.28 11.79
N VAL A 26 -106.40 0.44 12.64
CA VAL A 26 -105.84 1.44 13.58
C VAL A 26 -105.06 0.82 14.75
N GLN A 27 -105.44 -0.34 15.29
CA GLN A 27 -104.69 -1.00 16.39
C GLN A 27 -103.46 -1.77 15.90
N THR A 28 -103.57 -2.47 14.76
CA THR A 28 -102.40 -3.10 14.11
C THR A 28 -101.43 -2.06 13.56
N LEU A 29 -101.92 -0.87 13.18
CA LEU A 29 -101.06 0.24 12.78
C LEU A 29 -100.22 0.75 13.94
N ASP A 30 -100.74 0.80 15.17
CA ASP A 30 -100.02 1.40 16.29
C ASP A 30 -98.80 0.57 16.69
N GLU A 31 -98.93 -0.76 16.75
CA GLU A 31 -97.80 -1.67 17.02
C GLU A 31 -96.79 -1.74 15.87
N THR A 32 -97.26 -1.76 14.61
CA THR A 32 -96.36 -1.75 13.44
C THR A 32 -95.67 -0.40 13.25
N LEU A 33 -96.34 0.72 13.57
CA LEU A 33 -95.75 2.05 13.54
C LEU A 33 -94.73 2.21 14.68
N THR A 34 -95.01 1.69 15.88
CA THR A 34 -94.05 1.72 16.99
C THR A 34 -92.81 0.88 16.68
N ALA A 35 -92.98 -0.33 16.13
CA ALA A 35 -91.85 -1.17 15.69
C ALA A 35 -91.05 -0.55 14.53
N ALA A 36 -91.73 0.11 13.57
CA ALA A 36 -91.08 0.81 12.47
C ALA A 36 -90.31 2.06 12.95
N VAL A 37 -90.87 2.81 13.91
CA VAL A 37 -90.21 3.96 14.53
C VAL A 37 -88.98 3.51 15.31
N GLU A 38 -89.06 2.44 16.08
CA GLU A 38 -87.91 1.93 16.85
C GLU A 38 -86.83 1.36 15.91
N SER A 39 -87.21 0.67 14.84
CA SER A 39 -86.29 0.21 13.80
C SER A 39 -85.61 1.37 13.06
N ALA A 40 -86.37 2.42 12.71
CA ALA A 40 -85.83 3.63 12.10
C ALA A 40 -84.91 4.39 13.06
N ARG A 41 -85.23 4.41 14.36
CA ARG A 41 -84.40 5.01 15.40
C ARG A 41 -83.05 4.30 15.51
N VAL A 42 -83.05 2.96 15.58
CA VAL A 42 -81.82 2.17 15.63
C VAL A 42 -81.00 2.33 14.35
N HIS A 43 -81.64 2.38 13.17
CA HIS A 43 -80.94 2.64 11.91
C HIS A 43 -80.33 4.05 11.86
N LEU A 44 -81.05 5.07 12.30
CA LEU A 44 -80.56 6.45 12.37
C LEU A 44 -79.43 6.59 13.39
N GLU A 45 -79.51 5.89 14.51
CA GLU A 45 -78.48 5.87 15.55
C GLU A 45 -77.22 5.13 15.06
N GLY A 46 -77.39 4.01 14.34
CA GLY A 46 -76.29 3.31 13.65
C GLY A 46 -75.63 4.16 12.56
N ALA A 47 -76.42 4.84 11.73
CA ALA A 47 -75.93 5.75 10.71
C ALA A 47 -75.20 6.95 11.32
N ARG A 48 -75.74 7.51 12.41
CA ARG A 48 -75.11 8.61 13.16
C ARG A 48 -73.76 8.18 13.74
N ASN A 49 -73.68 7.01 14.37
CA ASN A 49 -72.43 6.50 14.93
C ASN A 49 -71.39 6.23 13.84
N GLN A 50 -71.79 5.71 12.68
CA GLN A 50 -70.89 5.58 11.52
C GLN A 50 -70.39 6.94 11.02
N PHE A 51 -71.26 7.95 10.99
CA PHE A 51 -70.88 9.30 10.58
C PHE A 51 -69.92 9.96 11.58
N GLU A 52 -70.17 9.81 12.89
CA GLU A 52 -69.27 10.29 13.95
C GLU A 52 -67.89 9.62 13.84
N LEU A 53 -67.84 8.31 13.58
CA LEU A 53 -66.58 7.58 13.37
C LEU A 53 -65.82 8.09 12.13
N GLN A 54 -66.53 8.33 11.02
CA GLN A 54 -65.92 8.91 9.80
C GLN A 54 -65.36 10.32 10.05
N VAL A 55 -66.10 11.15 10.80
CA VAL A 55 -65.64 12.51 11.16
C VAL A 55 -64.38 12.45 12.03
N ASP A 56 -64.30 11.52 12.98
CA ASP A 56 -63.11 11.36 13.81
C ASP A 56 -61.90 10.83 13.02
N VAL A 57 -62.10 9.91 12.08
CA VAL A 57 -61.04 9.46 11.15
C VAL A 57 -60.55 10.62 10.28
N MET A 58 -61.45 11.47 9.78
CA MET A 58 -61.06 12.65 9.00
C MET A 58 -60.28 13.66 9.84
N ARG A 59 -60.69 13.91 11.09
CA ARG A 59 -59.93 14.78 12.02
C ARG A 59 -58.54 14.25 12.33
N GLN A 60 -58.40 12.92 12.48
CA GLN A 60 -57.09 12.30 12.67
C GLN A 60 -56.21 12.43 11.41
N ALA A 61 -56.79 12.26 10.22
CA ALA A 61 -56.09 12.46 8.96
C ALA A 61 -55.64 13.92 8.77
N GLU A 62 -56.50 14.90 9.08
CA GLU A 62 -56.14 16.33 9.03
C GLU A 62 -54.97 16.67 9.97
N LYS A 63 -54.98 16.15 11.20
CA LYS A 63 -53.86 16.32 12.13
C LYS A 63 -52.56 15.69 11.62
N ALA A 64 -52.64 14.48 11.04
CA ALA A 64 -51.47 13.81 10.47
C ALA A 64 -50.89 14.59 9.27
N ILE A 65 -51.75 15.15 8.41
CA ILE A 65 -51.34 15.99 7.29
C ILE A 65 -50.67 17.28 7.78
N ALA A 66 -51.20 17.92 8.83
CA ALA A 66 -50.61 19.13 9.40
C ALA A 66 -49.19 18.89 9.94
N ILE A 67 -48.99 17.78 10.67
CA ILE A 67 -47.67 17.38 11.19
C ILE A 67 -46.70 17.07 10.04
N ALA A 68 -47.16 16.36 9.01
CA ALA A 68 -46.35 16.06 7.84
C ALA A 68 -45.94 17.34 7.09
N ALA A 69 -46.84 18.32 6.97
CA ALA A 69 -46.56 19.61 6.34
C ALA A 69 -45.50 20.41 7.12
N GLU A 70 -45.60 20.46 8.46
CA GLU A 70 -44.59 21.13 9.29
C GLU A 70 -43.19 20.49 9.14
N ARG A 71 -43.12 19.16 9.04
CA ARG A 71 -41.87 18.43 8.84
C ARG A 71 -41.24 18.75 7.48
N VAL A 72 -42.03 18.76 6.41
CA VAL A 72 -41.57 19.17 5.07
C VAL A 72 -41.07 20.62 5.06
N HIS A 73 -41.74 21.53 5.80
CA HIS A 73 -41.28 22.92 5.94
C HIS A 73 -40.01 23.06 6.78
N ALA A 74 -39.79 22.19 7.77
CA ALA A 74 -38.54 22.15 8.53
C ALA A 74 -37.37 21.64 7.65
N ASP A 75 -37.57 20.53 6.94
CA ASP A 75 -36.57 19.94 6.06
C ASP A 75 -36.18 20.89 4.92
N ARG A 76 -37.16 21.59 4.34
CA ARG A 76 -36.90 22.61 3.31
C ARG A 76 -36.05 23.77 3.83
N ARG A 77 -36.29 24.22 5.08
CA ARG A 77 -35.49 25.29 5.70
C ARG A 77 -34.06 24.84 6.00
N ALA A 78 -33.87 23.58 6.40
CA ALA A 78 -32.54 23.01 6.61
C ALA A 78 -31.75 22.93 5.29
N LEU A 79 -32.38 22.41 4.22
CA LEU A 79 -31.78 22.35 2.88
C LEU A 79 -31.44 23.75 2.33
N ASP A 80 -32.30 24.74 2.54
CA ASP A 80 -32.05 26.13 2.12
C ASP A 80 -30.90 26.79 2.90
N LEU A 81 -30.60 26.32 4.12
CA LEU A 81 -29.45 26.78 4.90
C LEU A 81 -28.16 26.12 4.39
N GLU A 82 -28.17 24.79 4.26
CA GLU A 82 -27.04 24.01 3.74
C GLU A 82 -26.63 24.46 2.34
N ARG A 83 -27.61 24.73 1.47
CA ARG A 83 -27.36 25.29 0.14
C ARG A 83 -26.68 26.67 0.19
N ARG A 84 -27.05 27.53 1.14
CA ARG A 84 -26.43 28.87 1.29
C ARG A 84 -24.99 28.77 1.77
N GLU A 85 -24.72 27.87 2.71
CA GLU A 85 -23.36 27.60 3.21
C GLU A 85 -22.48 27.02 2.10
N MET A 86 -22.99 26.05 1.34
CA MET A 86 -22.29 25.47 0.20
C MET A 86 -21.97 26.52 -0.87
N LEU A 87 -22.94 27.37 -1.23
CA LEU A 87 -22.71 28.44 -2.22
C LEU A 87 -21.68 29.47 -1.73
N SER A 88 -21.70 29.81 -0.44
CA SER A 88 -20.71 30.70 0.16
C SER A 88 -19.30 30.10 0.09
N SER A 89 -19.16 28.81 0.40
CA SER A 89 -17.89 28.07 0.29
C SER A 89 -17.38 28.05 -1.15
N ILE A 90 -18.22 27.70 -2.12
CA ILE A 90 -17.89 27.71 -3.55
C ILE A 90 -17.43 29.10 -4.01
N HIS A 91 -18.12 30.17 -3.59
CA HIS A 91 -17.73 31.53 -3.94
C HIS A 91 -16.36 31.90 -3.33
N SER A 92 -16.08 31.50 -2.09
CA SER A 92 -14.80 31.75 -1.45
C SER A 92 -13.65 30.98 -2.12
N GLU A 93 -13.87 29.72 -2.48
CA GLU A 93 -12.87 28.90 -3.17
C GLU A 93 -12.62 29.41 -4.58
N ARG A 94 -13.68 29.77 -5.32
CA ARG A 94 -13.55 30.38 -6.64
C ARG A 94 -12.75 31.68 -6.59
N ALA A 95 -12.98 32.52 -5.57
CA ALA A 95 -12.21 33.76 -5.40
C ALA A 95 -10.72 33.48 -5.11
N ARG A 96 -10.40 32.42 -4.35
CA ARG A 96 -9.00 32.00 -4.12
C ARG A 96 -8.34 31.52 -5.42
N HIS A 97 -9.00 30.65 -6.17
CA HIS A 97 -8.47 30.16 -7.45
C HIS A 97 -8.33 31.26 -8.49
N GLU A 98 -9.27 32.20 -8.57
CA GLU A 98 -9.14 33.36 -9.47
C GLU A 98 -7.94 34.23 -9.10
N ALA A 99 -7.68 34.45 -7.80
CA ALA A 99 -6.50 35.18 -7.34
C ALA A 99 -5.20 34.44 -7.64
N GLU A 100 -5.18 33.12 -7.46
CA GLU A 100 -4.05 32.25 -7.76
C GLU A 100 -3.74 32.24 -9.27
N ILE A 101 -4.75 32.14 -10.13
CA ILE A 101 -4.61 32.23 -11.59
C ILE A 101 -3.98 33.57 -12.00
N VAL A 102 -4.34 34.67 -11.36
CA VAL A 102 -3.75 35.99 -11.66
C VAL A 102 -2.27 36.03 -11.29
N ILE A 103 -1.88 35.46 -10.14
CA ILE A 103 -0.48 35.36 -9.72
C ILE A 103 0.32 34.48 -10.68
N LEU A 104 -0.21 33.29 -11.00
CA LEU A 104 0.40 32.35 -11.95
C LEU A 104 0.56 32.97 -13.33
N ARG A 105 -0.47 33.65 -13.86
CA ARG A 105 -0.36 34.34 -15.16
C ARG A 105 0.73 35.40 -15.14
N ARG A 106 0.86 36.15 -14.05
CA ARG A 106 1.91 37.17 -13.91
C ARG A 106 3.32 36.57 -13.88
N SER A 107 3.50 35.46 -13.16
CA SER A 107 4.76 34.70 -13.15
C SER A 107 5.06 34.15 -14.55
N LEU A 108 4.08 33.52 -15.19
CA LEU A 108 4.23 32.93 -16.52
C LEU A 108 4.59 33.99 -17.57
N GLU A 109 4.09 35.22 -17.44
CA GLU A 109 4.39 36.33 -18.34
C GLU A 109 5.78 36.92 -18.09
N GLN A 110 6.26 36.91 -16.83
CA GLN A 110 7.65 37.22 -16.48
C GLN A 110 8.60 36.15 -17.01
N ASP A 111 8.26 34.87 -16.84
CA ASP A 111 9.02 33.75 -17.36
C ASP A 111 9.03 33.76 -18.89
N ARG A 112 7.91 34.09 -19.55
CA ARG A 112 7.85 34.22 -21.01
C ARG A 112 8.73 35.34 -21.54
N LYS A 113 8.81 36.49 -20.84
CA LYS A 113 9.75 37.56 -21.19
C LYS A 113 11.19 37.12 -21.00
N ARG A 114 11.50 36.46 -19.89
CA ARG A 114 12.82 35.88 -19.62
C ARG A 114 13.22 34.85 -20.70
N PHE A 115 12.30 33.98 -21.09
CA PHE A 115 12.48 33.03 -22.17
C PHE A 115 12.64 33.70 -23.54
N GLN A 116 11.99 34.84 -23.80
CA GLN A 116 12.18 35.59 -25.05
C GLN A 116 13.54 36.29 -25.09
N ASP A 117 13.98 36.85 -23.97
CA ASP A 117 15.31 37.44 -23.82
C ASP A 117 16.41 36.36 -23.92
N GLU A 118 16.19 35.20 -23.30
CA GLU A 118 17.05 34.01 -23.43
C GLU A 118 16.96 33.38 -24.83
N SER A 119 15.81 33.42 -25.51
CA SER A 119 15.64 32.94 -26.89
C SER A 119 16.38 33.81 -27.90
N GLY A 120 16.49 35.13 -27.66
CA GLY A 120 17.36 36.03 -28.42
C GLY A 120 18.84 35.62 -28.32
N VAL A 121 19.29 35.27 -27.11
CA VAL A 121 20.64 34.76 -26.84
C VAL A 121 20.82 33.34 -27.43
N MET A 122 19.82 32.47 -27.32
CA MET A 122 19.84 31.11 -27.87
C MET A 122 19.81 31.09 -29.39
N SER A 123 19.20 32.07 -30.05
CA SER A 123 19.26 32.20 -31.52
C SER A 123 20.68 32.53 -32.01
N PHE A 124 21.44 33.30 -31.22
CA PHE A 124 22.84 33.62 -31.46
C PHE A 124 23.78 32.43 -31.14
N VAL A 125 23.48 31.66 -30.10
CA VAL A 125 24.19 30.41 -29.76
C VAL A 125 23.86 29.27 -30.75
N ALA A 126 22.62 29.18 -31.24
CA ALA A 126 22.19 28.20 -32.23
C ALA A 126 22.87 28.39 -33.60
N GLU A 127 23.25 29.62 -33.94
CA GLU A 127 24.03 29.92 -35.14
C GLU A 127 25.51 29.49 -34.99
N GLN A 128 26.02 29.46 -33.75
CA GLN A 128 27.32 28.87 -33.38
C GLN A 128 27.28 27.32 -33.23
N ALA A 129 26.12 26.74 -32.92
CA ALA A 129 25.92 25.30 -32.67
C ALA A 129 25.99 24.39 -33.92
N ARG A 130 26.34 24.94 -35.10
CA ARG A 130 26.70 24.15 -36.30
C ARG A 130 28.12 23.55 -36.22
N GLY A 131 28.88 23.85 -35.17
CA GLY A 131 30.20 23.28 -34.93
C GLY A 131 30.15 21.80 -34.56
N THR A 132 31.05 21.02 -35.14
CA THR A 132 31.32 19.66 -34.68
C THR A 132 32.03 19.71 -33.32
N VAL A 133 31.59 18.89 -32.37
CA VAL A 133 32.27 18.65 -31.10
C VAL A 133 33.15 17.40 -31.22
N LEU A 134 34.41 17.53 -30.81
CA LEU A 134 35.36 16.43 -30.72
C LEU A 134 35.55 16.06 -29.26
N LEU A 135 35.32 14.79 -28.95
CA LEU A 135 35.41 14.22 -27.61
C LEU A 135 36.53 13.18 -27.56
N ASP A 136 37.23 13.15 -26.44
CA ASP A 136 38.05 12.03 -26.01
C ASP A 136 37.43 11.45 -24.74
N VAL A 137 36.87 10.24 -24.83
CA VAL A 137 36.20 9.57 -23.72
C VAL A 137 37.04 8.36 -23.31
N GLY A 138 37.84 8.52 -22.26
CA GLY A 138 38.76 7.47 -21.78
C GLY A 138 39.71 6.93 -22.85
N GLY A 139 40.16 7.78 -23.79
CA GLY A 139 41.04 7.41 -24.90
C GLY A 139 40.30 7.01 -26.19
N VAL A 140 38.97 6.91 -26.18
CA VAL A 140 38.16 6.65 -27.39
C VAL A 140 37.65 7.96 -27.95
N HIS A 141 38.04 8.26 -29.18
CA HIS A 141 37.67 9.50 -29.84
C HIS A 141 36.29 9.44 -30.47
N HIS A 142 35.43 10.39 -30.12
CA HIS A 142 34.10 10.55 -30.69
C HIS A 142 33.95 11.90 -31.39
N LYS A 143 33.16 11.90 -32.47
CA LYS A 143 32.82 13.10 -33.25
C LYS A 143 31.31 13.23 -33.31
N THR A 144 30.77 14.37 -32.86
CA THR A 144 29.32 14.58 -32.78
C THR A 144 28.95 16.07 -32.90
N SER A 145 27.67 16.40 -32.75
CA SER A 145 27.17 17.77 -32.73
C SER A 145 26.75 18.19 -31.32
N LEU A 146 26.74 19.49 -31.05
CA LEU A 146 26.22 20.03 -29.78
C LEU A 146 24.76 19.61 -29.58
N MET A 147 23.95 19.69 -30.64
CA MET A 147 22.54 19.28 -30.66
C MET A 147 22.33 17.83 -30.19
N THR A 148 23.24 16.92 -30.54
CA THR A 148 23.17 15.52 -30.13
C THR A 148 23.43 15.38 -28.63
N LEU A 149 24.47 16.04 -28.11
CA LEU A 149 24.84 15.99 -26.69
C LEU A 149 23.83 16.70 -25.79
N THR A 150 23.11 17.68 -26.31
CA THR A 150 22.07 18.43 -25.59
C THR A 150 20.66 17.98 -25.96
N SER A 151 20.49 16.80 -26.58
CA SER A 151 19.19 16.33 -27.07
C SER A 151 18.22 15.89 -25.97
N VAL A 152 18.75 15.52 -24.79
CA VAL A 152 17.96 15.11 -23.62
C VAL A 152 18.06 16.18 -22.53
N PRO A 153 16.98 16.96 -22.30
CA PRO A 153 16.96 17.98 -21.25
C PRO A 153 17.13 17.41 -19.85
N GLY A 154 17.84 18.12 -18.98
CA GLY A 154 18.14 17.73 -17.60
C GLY A 154 19.28 16.72 -17.48
N SER A 155 19.86 16.26 -18.60
CA SER A 155 21.00 15.35 -18.57
C SER A 155 22.31 16.06 -18.17
N MET A 156 23.27 15.27 -17.68
CA MET A 156 24.61 15.77 -17.40
C MET A 156 25.28 16.30 -18.67
N LEU A 157 25.07 15.63 -19.81
CA LEU A 157 25.59 16.08 -21.09
C LEU A 157 24.99 17.42 -21.52
N GLU A 158 23.68 17.63 -21.39
CA GLU A 158 23.10 18.94 -21.65
C GLU A 158 23.75 20.02 -20.77
N THR A 159 23.91 19.72 -19.48
CA THR A 159 24.52 20.66 -18.52
C THR A 159 25.96 21.01 -18.89
N MET A 160 26.80 20.00 -19.15
CA MET A 160 28.22 20.16 -19.51
C MET A 160 28.40 20.94 -20.82
N PHE A 161 27.54 20.68 -21.81
CA PHE A 161 27.63 21.26 -23.15
C PHE A 161 26.71 22.47 -23.35
N SER A 162 25.98 22.90 -22.30
CA SER A 162 25.32 24.20 -22.25
C SER A 162 26.40 25.29 -22.13
N GLY A 163 26.28 26.35 -22.92
CA GLY A 163 27.41 27.23 -23.26
C GLY A 163 28.24 27.82 -22.12
N ARG A 164 27.77 27.85 -20.86
CA ARG A 164 28.51 28.36 -19.70
C ARG A 164 29.55 27.40 -19.13
N HIS A 165 29.35 26.08 -19.32
CA HIS A 165 30.23 25.05 -18.74
C HIS A 165 31.27 24.52 -19.73
N MET A 166 30.99 24.64 -21.03
CA MET A 166 31.82 24.08 -22.09
C MET A 166 33.25 24.66 -22.15
N GLU A 167 33.44 25.92 -21.76
CA GLU A 167 34.76 26.57 -21.70
C GLU A 167 35.63 26.08 -20.53
N GLN A 168 35.02 25.48 -19.51
CA GLN A 168 35.69 25.02 -18.29
C GLN A 168 36.07 23.53 -18.35
N LEU A 169 35.63 22.82 -19.40
CA LEU A 169 35.93 21.39 -19.57
C LEU A 169 37.40 21.19 -19.96
N GLU A 170 38.00 20.16 -19.36
CA GLU A 170 39.36 19.75 -19.66
C GLU A 170 39.50 19.31 -21.12
N ARG A 171 40.70 19.51 -21.68
CA ARG A 171 41.00 19.15 -23.07
C ARG A 171 42.28 18.33 -23.15
N ASP A 172 42.29 17.40 -24.10
CA ASP A 172 43.48 16.62 -24.44
C ASP A 172 44.52 17.49 -25.19
N GLU A 173 45.69 16.90 -25.47
CA GLU A 173 46.79 17.56 -26.21
C GLU A 173 46.40 18.00 -27.62
N SER A 174 45.31 17.45 -28.18
CA SER A 174 44.78 17.77 -29.52
C SER A 174 43.62 18.77 -29.47
N GLY A 175 43.24 19.26 -28.28
CA GLY A 175 42.16 20.22 -28.07
C GLY A 175 40.74 19.62 -28.06
N ARG A 176 40.61 18.28 -28.02
CA ARG A 176 39.33 17.56 -27.83
C ARG A 176 38.90 17.66 -26.37
N ILE A 177 37.59 17.70 -26.13
CA ILE A 177 37.06 17.74 -24.76
C ILE A 177 37.24 16.35 -24.15
N PHE A 178 37.92 16.30 -23.00
CA PHE A 178 38.25 15.07 -22.31
C PHE A 178 37.16 14.69 -21.29
N ILE A 179 36.77 13.43 -21.29
CA ILE A 179 35.83 12.83 -20.36
C ILE A 179 36.44 11.51 -19.87
N ASP A 180 36.75 11.43 -18.57
CA ASP A 180 37.36 10.23 -17.97
C ASP A 180 36.33 9.13 -17.68
N ARG A 181 35.80 8.52 -18.74
CA ARG A 181 34.76 7.48 -18.70
C ARG A 181 35.02 6.37 -19.72
N ASN A 182 34.23 5.30 -19.70
CA ASN A 182 34.37 4.20 -20.65
C ASN A 182 33.90 4.60 -22.06
N GLY A 183 34.85 4.89 -22.94
CA GLY A 183 34.57 5.35 -24.30
C GLY A 183 33.84 4.37 -25.22
N HIS A 184 33.91 3.05 -24.97
CA HIS A 184 33.16 2.05 -25.73
C HIS A 184 31.68 2.06 -25.32
N VAL A 185 31.41 2.07 -24.01
CA VAL A 185 30.06 2.17 -23.45
C VAL A 185 29.39 3.48 -23.86
N PHE A 186 30.15 4.59 -23.78
CA PHE A 186 29.69 5.89 -24.26
C PHE A 186 29.34 5.88 -25.75
N GLY A 187 29.97 5.03 -26.57
CA GLY A 187 29.60 4.84 -27.97
C GLY A 187 28.15 4.40 -28.16
N HIS A 188 27.64 3.50 -27.31
CA HIS A 188 26.24 3.07 -27.34
C HIS A 188 25.28 4.20 -26.94
N ILE A 189 25.65 4.98 -25.91
CA ILE A 189 24.88 6.16 -25.49
C ILE A 189 24.83 7.18 -26.62
N LEU A 190 25.97 7.45 -27.24
CA LEU A 190 26.06 8.41 -28.33
C LEU A 190 25.22 7.98 -29.54
N GLU A 191 25.15 6.67 -29.82
CA GLU A 191 24.31 6.14 -30.89
C GLU A 191 22.81 6.29 -30.57
N PHE A 192 22.41 6.06 -29.32
CA PHE A 192 21.06 6.38 -28.85
C PHE A 192 20.73 7.88 -29.03
N LEU A 193 21.63 8.78 -28.61
CA LEU A 193 21.42 10.23 -28.76
C LEU A 193 21.32 10.68 -30.22
N ARG A 194 21.98 9.95 -31.14
CA ARG A 194 21.86 10.18 -32.59
C ARG A 194 20.55 9.66 -33.16
N ASN A 195 20.13 8.49 -32.69
CA ASN A 195 18.94 7.81 -33.17
C ASN A 195 18.27 7.04 -32.01
N PRO A 196 17.26 7.62 -31.35
CA PRO A 196 16.56 6.96 -30.25
C PRO A 196 15.92 5.61 -30.63
N SER A 197 15.64 5.39 -31.93
CA SER A 197 15.12 4.11 -32.42
C SER A 197 16.17 2.99 -32.50
N ALA A 198 17.44 3.27 -32.20
CA ALA A 198 18.53 2.27 -32.19
C ALA A 198 18.58 1.43 -30.90
N LEU A 199 17.61 1.57 -29.99
CA LEU A 199 17.50 0.81 -28.74
C LEU A 199 17.57 -0.71 -28.95
N SER A 200 17.08 -1.22 -30.07
CA SER A 200 17.16 -2.65 -30.42
C SER A 200 18.60 -3.19 -30.49
N VAL A 201 19.60 -2.33 -30.72
CA VAL A 201 21.02 -2.72 -30.71
C VAL A 201 21.52 -2.90 -29.27
N ILE A 202 21.03 -2.08 -28.34
CA ILE A 202 21.34 -2.18 -26.90
C ILE A 202 20.67 -3.41 -26.30
N GLU A 203 19.44 -3.73 -26.74
CA GLU A 203 18.70 -4.93 -26.33
C GLU A 203 19.40 -6.23 -26.75
N ALA A 204 20.19 -6.20 -27.83
CA ALA A 204 20.93 -7.35 -28.34
C ALA A 204 22.31 -7.56 -27.66
N LEU A 205 22.71 -6.68 -26.75
CA LEU A 205 23.96 -6.82 -26.00
C LEU A 205 23.90 -7.97 -24.99
N SER A 206 25.06 -8.46 -24.56
CA SER A 206 25.11 -9.36 -23.41
C SER A 206 24.58 -8.65 -22.16
N GLU A 207 24.06 -9.42 -21.20
CA GLU A 207 23.53 -8.89 -19.94
C GLU A 207 24.55 -7.99 -19.20
N ALA A 208 25.81 -8.41 -19.17
CA ALA A 208 26.90 -7.65 -18.57
C ALA A 208 27.16 -6.31 -19.30
N GLU A 209 27.14 -6.30 -20.63
CA GLU A 209 27.33 -5.07 -21.42
C GLU A 209 26.14 -4.13 -21.31
N ARG A 210 24.91 -4.67 -21.36
CA ARG A 210 23.68 -3.89 -21.16
C ARG A 210 23.67 -3.24 -19.79
N ARG A 211 24.13 -3.94 -18.75
CA ARG A 211 24.31 -3.39 -17.40
C ARG A 211 25.29 -2.22 -17.38
N LEU A 212 26.42 -2.33 -18.07
CA LEU A 212 27.40 -1.24 -18.19
C LEU A 212 26.82 -0.01 -18.93
N VAL A 213 26.08 -0.23 -20.02
CA VAL A 213 25.41 0.85 -20.77
C VAL A 213 24.40 1.56 -19.91
N ARG A 214 23.59 0.80 -19.17
CA ARG A 214 22.64 1.39 -18.23
C ARG A 214 23.38 2.18 -17.14
N LEU A 215 24.49 1.68 -16.58
CA LEU A 215 25.34 2.37 -15.56
C LEU A 215 25.80 3.73 -16.03
N GLU A 216 26.27 3.78 -17.27
CA GLU A 216 26.70 5.02 -17.85
C GLU A 216 25.52 5.94 -18.18
N ALA A 217 24.38 5.41 -18.62
CA ALA A 217 23.16 6.19 -18.87
C ALA A 217 22.61 6.82 -17.57
N HIS A 218 22.62 6.08 -16.46
CA HIS A 218 22.24 6.60 -15.15
C HIS A 218 23.17 7.73 -14.70
N TYR A 219 24.49 7.52 -14.76
CA TYR A 219 25.50 8.53 -14.43
C TYR A 219 25.29 9.84 -15.23
N LEU A 220 24.94 9.72 -16.51
CA LEU A 220 24.72 10.86 -17.41
C LEU A 220 23.30 11.46 -17.32
N GLY A 221 22.40 10.90 -16.49
CA GLY A 221 21.01 11.36 -16.38
C GLY A 221 20.15 11.05 -17.60
N LEU A 222 20.48 9.98 -18.33
CA LEU A 222 19.82 9.54 -19.57
C LEU A 222 18.94 8.29 -19.38
N GLU A 223 18.96 7.66 -18.20
CA GLU A 223 18.27 6.39 -17.95
C GLU A 223 16.78 6.42 -18.33
N LYS A 224 16.02 7.42 -17.87
CA LYS A 224 14.58 7.55 -18.20
C LYS A 224 14.31 7.72 -19.69
N ALA A 225 15.25 8.31 -20.43
CA ALA A 225 15.10 8.52 -21.87
C ALA A 225 15.47 7.26 -22.66
N MET A 226 16.49 6.53 -22.21
CA MET A 226 16.96 5.30 -22.86
C MET A 226 16.11 4.09 -22.50
N PHE A 227 15.59 4.03 -21.27
CA PHE A 227 14.86 2.89 -20.74
C PHE A 227 13.54 3.35 -20.11
N PRO A 228 12.60 3.90 -20.91
CA PRO A 228 11.36 4.50 -20.42
C PRO A 228 10.35 3.46 -19.90
N ASP A 229 10.38 2.25 -20.46
CA ASP A 229 9.48 1.13 -20.10
C ASP A 229 10.06 0.23 -19.01
N GLU A 230 11.36 0.38 -18.72
CA GLU A 230 11.95 -0.26 -17.55
C GLU A 230 11.58 0.60 -16.34
N MET A 231 10.88 -0.02 -15.38
CA MET A 231 10.62 0.60 -14.09
C MET A 231 11.94 1.18 -13.54
N PRO A 232 11.90 2.30 -12.77
CA PRO A 232 13.03 2.73 -11.96
C PRO A 232 13.66 1.51 -11.31
N ASP A 233 14.99 1.43 -11.22
CA ASP A 233 15.71 0.31 -10.59
C ASP A 233 15.26 0.14 -9.13
N PHE A 234 14.12 -0.52 -8.98
CA PHE A 234 13.37 -0.66 -7.76
C PHE A 234 13.96 -1.89 -7.13
N GLY A 235 15.06 -1.68 -6.43
CA GLY A 235 15.77 -2.75 -5.79
C GLY A 235 15.05 -3.21 -4.53
N LEU A 236 15.72 -3.06 -3.41
CA LEU A 236 15.25 -3.60 -2.14
C LEU A 236 15.20 -2.48 -1.13
N MET A 237 14.04 -2.31 -0.51
CA MET A 237 13.84 -1.34 0.55
C MET A 237 13.99 -2.00 1.92
N VAL A 238 14.76 -1.38 2.81
CA VAL A 238 14.92 -1.75 4.21
C VAL A 238 14.27 -0.67 5.05
N LEU A 239 13.38 -1.06 5.97
CA LEU A 239 12.49 -0.15 6.66
C LEU A 239 12.66 -0.25 8.17
N GLY A 240 12.84 0.92 8.79
CA GLY A 240 12.85 1.07 10.23
C GLY A 240 13.87 0.20 10.94
N GLY A 241 13.46 -0.40 12.04
CA GLY A 241 14.29 -1.12 12.98
C GLY A 241 14.78 -0.24 14.11
N VAL A 242 15.92 -0.63 14.67
CA VAL A 242 16.54 0.02 15.82
C VAL A 242 18.05 0.06 15.58
N ALA A 243 18.63 1.23 15.81
CA ALA A 243 20.07 1.46 15.87
C ALA A 243 20.44 1.79 17.33
N THR A 244 20.85 3.02 17.60
CA THR A 244 20.89 3.58 18.97
C THR A 244 19.49 3.94 19.46
N ASP A 245 18.61 4.35 18.55
CA ASP A 245 17.20 4.66 18.78
C ASP A 245 16.33 3.90 17.76
N PHE A 246 15.02 3.89 17.96
CA PHE A 246 14.06 3.38 16.99
C PHE A 246 14.11 4.21 15.71
N LEU A 247 13.94 3.57 14.55
CA LEU A 247 14.12 4.20 13.26
C LEU A 247 12.78 4.31 12.53
N ASN A 248 12.55 5.47 11.91
CA ASN A 248 11.58 5.65 10.84
C ASN A 248 12.25 5.79 9.46
N SER A 249 13.60 5.85 9.45
CA SER A 249 14.38 5.94 8.22
C SER A 249 14.34 4.64 7.45
N THR A 250 14.47 4.76 6.13
CA THR A 250 14.51 3.65 5.21
C THR A 250 15.75 3.76 4.34
N GLU A 251 16.22 2.65 3.83
CA GLU A 251 17.34 2.59 2.89
C GLU A 251 16.92 1.76 1.68
N VAL A 252 17.33 2.15 0.49
CA VAL A 252 17.03 1.46 -0.76
C VAL A 252 18.32 0.95 -1.35
N PHE A 253 18.46 -0.36 -1.40
CA PHE A 253 19.48 -1.01 -2.20
C PHE A 253 19.13 -0.86 -3.68
N ARG A 254 20.10 -0.39 -4.45
CA ARG A 254 20.06 -0.32 -5.92
C ARG A 254 20.95 -1.46 -6.47
N PRO A 255 20.39 -2.57 -6.95
CA PRO A 255 21.15 -3.71 -7.48
C PRO A 255 22.14 -3.30 -8.56
N PHE A 256 21.73 -2.33 -9.36
CA PHE A 256 22.52 -1.79 -10.43
C PHE A 256 23.80 -1.10 -9.97
N THR A 257 23.72 -0.12 -9.05
CA THR A 257 24.90 0.56 -8.49
C THR A 257 25.60 -0.26 -7.41
N ASN A 258 24.94 -1.33 -6.94
CA ASN A 258 25.34 -2.15 -5.81
C ASN A 258 25.58 -1.32 -4.54
N GLN A 259 24.69 -0.36 -4.27
CA GLN A 259 24.79 0.56 -3.13
C GLN A 259 23.45 0.76 -2.44
N PHE A 260 23.50 1.09 -1.16
CA PHE A 260 22.36 1.58 -0.40
C PHE A 260 22.29 3.09 -0.47
N GLU A 261 21.09 3.60 -0.74
CA GLU A 261 20.74 5.01 -0.76
C GLU A 261 19.69 5.30 0.31
N GLU A 262 19.59 6.56 0.77
CA GLU A 262 18.53 6.96 1.68
C GLU A 262 17.16 6.93 0.97
N GLY A 263 16.18 6.27 1.59
CA GLY A 263 14.80 6.21 1.11
C GLY A 263 13.88 7.24 1.79
N PRO A 264 12.58 7.23 1.47
CA PRO A 264 11.62 8.10 2.14
C PRO A 264 11.42 7.65 3.58
N SER A 265 11.24 8.59 4.50
CA SER A 265 11.03 8.25 5.91
C SER A 265 9.57 7.98 6.23
N MET A 266 9.31 6.98 7.07
CA MET A 266 8.00 6.74 7.67
C MET A 266 7.64 7.88 8.64
N GLY A 267 6.37 8.12 8.86
CA GLY A 267 5.85 8.99 9.91
C GLY A 267 6.10 8.41 11.31
N THR A 268 6.03 7.08 11.45
CA THR A 268 6.23 6.40 12.73
C THR A 268 7.60 5.70 12.78
N ARG A 269 8.31 5.80 13.90
CA ARG A 269 9.47 4.94 14.17
C ARG A 269 8.99 3.53 14.50
N ARG A 270 9.51 2.52 13.83
CA ARG A 270 9.02 1.14 13.98
C ARG A 270 10.17 0.16 14.07
N ASN A 271 10.22 -0.60 15.15
CA ASN A 271 11.05 -1.80 15.29
C ASN A 271 10.17 -3.05 15.30
N GLY A 272 10.56 -4.08 14.55
CA GLY A 272 9.83 -5.35 14.49
C GLY A 272 8.48 -5.23 13.80
N CYS A 273 8.41 -4.34 12.80
CA CYS A 273 7.28 -4.24 11.88
C CYS A 273 7.44 -5.26 10.74
N ALA A 274 6.34 -5.54 10.05
CA ALA A 274 6.35 -6.27 8.79
C ALA A 274 6.28 -5.30 7.61
N SER A 275 6.72 -5.73 6.42
CA SER A 275 6.48 -4.99 5.18
C SER A 275 6.13 -5.90 4.02
N VAL A 276 5.12 -5.53 3.23
CA VAL A 276 4.62 -6.32 2.10
C VAL A 276 4.24 -5.40 0.94
N MET A 277 4.56 -5.79 -0.29
CA MET A 277 4.02 -5.15 -1.48
C MET A 277 2.55 -5.52 -1.66
N LEU A 278 1.65 -4.54 -1.62
CA LEU A 278 0.22 -4.73 -1.89
C LEU A 278 -0.05 -4.90 -3.38
N ASP A 279 0.70 -4.16 -4.20
CA ASP A 279 0.66 -4.19 -5.66
C ASP A 279 1.96 -3.60 -6.23
N ARG A 280 2.01 -3.33 -7.54
CA ARG A 280 3.21 -2.78 -8.22
C ARG A 280 3.63 -1.37 -7.74
N ARG A 281 2.79 -0.67 -6.99
CA ARG A 281 2.97 0.74 -6.62
C ARG A 281 2.91 0.98 -5.12
N ARG A 282 2.31 0.09 -4.35
CA ARG A 282 2.05 0.31 -2.93
C ARG A 282 2.73 -0.75 -2.08
N LEU A 283 3.55 -0.29 -1.14
CA LEU A 283 4.13 -1.10 -0.07
C LEU A 283 3.46 -0.72 1.25
N VAL A 284 3.04 -1.71 2.04
CA VAL A 284 2.50 -1.48 3.38
C VAL A 284 3.52 -1.89 4.44
N VAL A 285 3.62 -1.08 5.51
CA VAL A 285 4.40 -1.37 6.73
C VAL A 285 3.43 -1.52 7.88
N ILE A 286 3.58 -2.60 8.66
CA ILE A 286 2.54 -3.07 9.58
C ILE A 286 3.10 -3.20 10.99
N GLY A 287 2.43 -2.56 11.95
CA GLY A 287 2.70 -2.72 13.38
C GLY A 287 4.11 -2.30 13.78
N GLY A 288 4.72 -3.08 14.67
CA GLY A 288 5.99 -2.77 15.32
C GLY A 288 5.81 -2.01 16.63
N ARG A 289 6.90 -1.44 17.14
CA ARG A 289 6.90 -0.63 18.36
C ARG A 289 7.89 0.53 18.32
N ASP A 290 7.67 1.50 19.19
CA ASP A 290 8.60 2.57 19.54
C ASP A 290 8.68 2.69 21.08
N GLY A 291 9.72 2.09 21.66
CA GLY A 291 9.88 1.99 23.11
C GLY A 291 8.75 1.19 23.77
N ASP A 292 7.88 1.91 24.47
CA ASP A 292 6.77 1.38 25.26
C ASP A 292 5.44 1.30 24.49
N THR A 293 5.37 1.86 23.27
CA THR A 293 4.16 1.85 22.45
C THR A 293 4.20 0.74 21.42
N PHE A 294 3.16 -0.10 21.38
CA PHE A 294 2.95 -1.16 20.39
C PHE A 294 1.89 -0.69 19.39
N PHE A 295 2.14 -0.91 18.09
CA PHE A 295 1.32 -0.32 17.04
C PHE A 295 0.36 -1.33 16.39
N ASP A 296 -0.87 -0.90 16.19
CA ASP A 296 -1.91 -1.52 15.34
C ASP A 296 -2.02 -0.81 13.98
N ASN A 297 -1.51 0.41 13.86
CA ASN A 297 -1.53 1.18 12.63
C ASN A 297 -0.57 0.62 11.56
N THR A 298 -0.85 0.99 10.32
CA THR A 298 0.01 0.73 9.16
C THR A 298 0.36 2.03 8.45
N GLU A 299 1.41 2.01 7.64
CA GLU A 299 1.75 3.09 6.72
C GLU A 299 1.94 2.52 5.32
N VAL A 300 1.46 3.24 4.31
CA VAL A 300 1.55 2.83 2.90
C VAL A 300 2.47 3.79 2.16
N LEU A 301 3.54 3.25 1.57
CA LEU A 301 4.40 3.95 0.63
C LEU A 301 3.81 3.85 -0.77
N ASP A 302 3.54 4.99 -1.39
CA ASP A 302 3.32 5.07 -2.84
C ASP A 302 4.68 5.24 -3.54
N LEU A 303 5.00 4.32 -4.45
CA LEU A 303 6.27 4.30 -5.19
C LEU A 303 6.33 5.32 -6.33
N GLU A 304 5.20 5.89 -6.78
CA GLU A 304 5.17 7.01 -7.72
C GLU A 304 5.48 8.33 -6.99
N ASP A 305 4.80 8.58 -5.88
CA ASP A 305 4.98 9.81 -5.09
C ASP A 305 6.21 9.74 -4.16
N TRP A 306 6.75 8.54 -3.96
CA TRP A 306 7.89 8.26 -3.08
C TRP A 306 7.67 8.78 -1.65
N SER A 307 6.46 8.59 -1.12
CA SER A 307 6.06 9.10 0.19
C SER A 307 5.14 8.15 0.94
N PHE A 308 5.25 8.17 2.27
CA PHE A 308 4.39 7.40 3.16
C PHE A 308 3.12 8.17 3.51
N THR A 309 2.02 7.43 3.60
CA THR A 309 0.72 7.89 4.09
C THR A 309 0.16 6.90 5.12
N ASP A 310 -0.73 7.36 5.98
CA ASP A 310 -1.40 6.47 6.94
C ASP A 310 -2.23 5.41 6.20
N GLY A 311 -2.09 4.15 6.65
CA GLY A 311 -2.79 3.01 6.08
C GLY A 311 -3.95 2.50 6.94
N PRO A 312 -4.49 1.31 6.62
CA PRO A 312 -5.49 0.64 7.44
C PRO A 312 -4.97 0.32 8.85
N VAL A 313 -5.88 0.18 9.82
CA VAL A 313 -5.53 -0.10 11.22
C VAL A 313 -6.00 -1.50 11.58
N MET A 314 -5.13 -2.29 12.19
CA MET A 314 -5.43 -3.63 12.72
C MET A 314 -6.36 -3.54 13.94
N HIS A 315 -7.04 -4.63 14.26
CA HIS A 315 -7.85 -4.76 15.47
C HIS A 315 -6.98 -4.89 16.73
N THR A 316 -5.77 -5.44 16.58
CA THR A 316 -4.84 -5.66 17.69
C THR A 316 -3.46 -5.09 17.34
N ALA A 317 -2.81 -4.45 18.30
CA ALA A 317 -1.44 -3.99 18.15
C ALA A 317 -0.50 -5.19 18.06
N ARG A 318 0.53 -5.11 17.20
CA ARG A 318 1.41 -6.25 16.94
C ARG A 318 2.86 -5.82 16.79
N TRP A 319 3.69 -6.22 17.74
CA TRP A 319 5.14 -6.17 17.63
C TRP A 319 5.72 -7.56 17.34
N GLY A 320 6.54 -7.68 16.30
CA GLY A 320 7.12 -8.96 15.91
C GLY A 320 6.17 -9.88 15.14
N CYS A 321 5.19 -9.33 14.41
CA CYS A 321 4.19 -10.09 13.65
C CYS A 321 4.55 -10.26 12.17
N ALA A 322 4.49 -11.47 11.61
CA ALA A 322 4.72 -11.67 10.17
C ALA A 322 3.54 -11.25 9.30
N ALA A 323 3.81 -10.79 8.08
CA ALA A 323 2.79 -10.46 7.11
C ALA A 323 3.16 -10.99 5.73
N VAL A 324 2.18 -11.48 4.97
CA VAL A 324 2.40 -12.05 3.65
C VAL A 324 1.12 -12.00 2.81
N MET A 325 1.25 -11.76 1.50
CA MET A 325 0.14 -11.89 0.56
C MET A 325 -0.26 -13.36 0.44
N ILE A 326 -1.54 -13.67 0.67
CA ILE A 326 -2.10 -15.02 0.46
C ILE A 326 -2.77 -15.14 -0.92
N ASP A 327 -3.20 -14.03 -1.51
CA ASP A 327 -3.58 -13.87 -2.92
C ASP A 327 -3.59 -12.38 -3.30
N ASP A 328 -3.96 -12.05 -4.55
CA ASP A 328 -3.99 -10.68 -5.10
C ASP A 328 -4.85 -9.68 -4.31
N ARG A 329 -5.75 -10.16 -3.44
CA ARG A 329 -6.71 -9.33 -2.69
C ARG A 329 -6.58 -9.45 -1.19
N ARG A 330 -5.80 -10.38 -0.69
CA ARG A 330 -5.72 -10.70 0.74
C ARG A 330 -4.29 -10.80 1.21
N MET A 331 -3.99 -10.09 2.29
CA MET A 331 -2.75 -10.20 3.03
C MET A 331 -3.04 -10.72 4.43
N LEU A 332 -2.30 -11.71 4.90
CA LEU A 332 -2.41 -12.24 6.24
C LEU A 332 -1.33 -11.64 7.13
N VAL A 333 -1.70 -11.18 8.33
CA VAL A 333 -0.80 -10.78 9.41
C VAL A 333 -0.91 -11.80 10.54
N VAL A 334 0.21 -12.35 11.01
CA VAL A 334 0.25 -13.46 11.97
C VAL A 334 1.02 -13.09 13.23
N GLY A 335 0.44 -13.43 14.38
CA GLY A 335 1.11 -13.39 15.67
C GLY A 335 1.56 -11.99 16.10
N GLY A 336 2.69 -11.94 16.80
CA GLY A 336 3.26 -10.76 17.44
C GLY A 336 2.94 -10.68 18.94
N TYR A 337 3.17 -9.50 19.51
CA TYR A 337 2.89 -9.15 20.90
C TYR A 337 2.17 -7.81 20.97
N ASP A 338 1.09 -7.74 21.75
CA ASP A 338 0.22 -6.55 21.83
C ASP A 338 0.55 -5.59 22.98
N GLY A 339 1.61 -5.89 23.73
CA GLY A 339 1.95 -5.16 24.97
C GLY A 339 1.58 -5.92 26.24
N ASN A 340 0.72 -6.93 26.15
CA ASN A 340 0.26 -7.76 27.27
C ASN A 340 0.48 -9.27 27.03
N VAL A 341 0.16 -9.76 25.83
CA VAL A 341 0.09 -11.18 25.50
C VAL A 341 0.75 -11.46 24.16
N TYR A 342 1.46 -12.60 24.09
CA TYR A 342 1.99 -13.15 22.85
C TYR A 342 0.83 -13.77 22.04
N LEU A 343 0.73 -13.44 20.76
CA LEU A 343 -0.46 -13.68 19.97
C LEU A 343 -0.36 -14.98 19.16
N ASP A 344 -1.44 -15.75 19.20
CA ASP A 344 -1.80 -16.86 18.30
C ASP A 344 -2.89 -16.43 17.28
N THR A 345 -3.31 -15.16 17.33
CA THR A 345 -4.32 -14.59 16.44
C THR A 345 -3.69 -14.11 15.14
N THR A 346 -4.51 -14.07 14.10
CA THR A 346 -4.15 -13.48 12.80
C THR A 346 -5.21 -12.49 12.34
N GLU A 347 -4.86 -11.63 11.38
CA GLU A 347 -5.76 -10.70 10.73
C GLU A 347 -5.55 -10.72 9.22
N VAL A 348 -6.63 -10.57 8.46
CA VAL A 348 -6.60 -10.52 7.00
C VAL A 348 -6.93 -9.10 6.55
N LEU A 349 -6.03 -8.48 5.81
CA LEU A 349 -6.30 -7.22 5.10
C LEU A 349 -6.91 -7.54 3.74
N ASP A 350 -8.10 -7.01 3.47
CA ASP A 350 -8.60 -6.84 2.10
C ASP A 350 -7.83 -5.68 1.45
N THR A 351 -7.05 -5.95 0.40
CA THR A 351 -6.18 -4.95 -0.26
C THR A 351 -6.92 -4.03 -1.22
N VAL A 352 -8.21 -4.31 -1.48
CA VAL A 352 -9.10 -3.48 -2.29
C VAL A 352 -9.88 -2.52 -1.39
N GLU A 353 -10.53 -3.03 -0.35
CA GLU A 353 -11.26 -2.23 0.64
C GLU A 353 -10.32 -1.51 1.61
N MET A 354 -9.06 -1.96 1.70
CA MET A 354 -8.08 -1.51 2.68
C MET A 354 -8.65 -1.57 4.10
N ARG A 355 -9.16 -2.74 4.49
CA ARG A 355 -9.71 -3.00 5.83
C ARG A 355 -9.26 -4.35 6.38
N PHE A 356 -8.90 -4.37 7.67
CA PHE A 356 -8.61 -5.60 8.39
C PHE A 356 -9.86 -6.31 8.90
N GLU A 357 -9.85 -7.63 8.77
CA GLU A 357 -10.81 -8.56 9.35
C GLU A 357 -10.07 -9.61 10.18
N LEU A 358 -10.76 -10.26 11.12
CA LEU A 358 -10.16 -11.34 11.91
C LEU A 358 -9.83 -12.53 11.00
N GLY A 359 -8.61 -13.05 11.14
CA GLY A 359 -8.12 -14.19 10.37
C GLY A 359 -8.25 -15.53 11.09
N PRO A 360 -7.72 -16.61 10.50
CA PRO A 360 -7.68 -17.93 11.12
C PRO A 360 -6.80 -17.97 12.38
N GLN A 361 -7.15 -18.80 13.36
CA GLN A 361 -6.39 -18.94 14.60
C GLN A 361 -5.23 -19.94 14.42
N MET A 362 -4.03 -19.58 14.85
CA MET A 362 -2.89 -20.51 14.96
C MET A 362 -3.05 -21.43 16.18
N GLY A 363 -2.35 -22.56 16.17
CA GLY A 363 -2.29 -23.48 17.31
C GLY A 363 -1.37 -22.99 18.42
N MET A 364 -0.36 -22.20 18.08
CA MET A 364 0.64 -21.67 19.01
C MET A 364 0.79 -20.15 18.93
N ARG A 365 1.32 -19.55 19.98
CA ARG A 365 1.67 -18.13 20.02
C ARG A 365 3.01 -17.93 19.33
N HIS A 366 3.09 -16.92 18.47
CA HIS A 366 4.28 -16.67 17.65
C HIS A 366 4.64 -15.18 17.66
N ASN A 367 5.69 -14.78 18.40
CA ASN A 367 6.33 -13.45 18.26
C ASN A 367 7.72 -13.61 17.65
N GLY A 368 8.07 -12.78 16.65
CA GLY A 368 9.34 -12.87 15.93
C GLY A 368 9.41 -14.11 15.03
N CYS A 369 8.25 -14.63 14.62
CA CYS A 369 8.15 -15.74 13.67
C CYS A 369 8.35 -15.26 12.23
N ALA A 370 8.51 -16.20 11.29
CA ALA A 370 8.47 -15.91 9.86
C ALA A 370 7.24 -16.56 9.19
N ALA A 371 6.64 -15.95 8.17
CA ALA A 371 5.43 -16.45 7.47
C ALA A 371 5.55 -16.45 5.94
N VAL A 372 5.82 -17.60 5.34
CA VAL A 372 6.23 -17.72 3.94
C VAL A 372 5.20 -18.52 3.13
N MET A 373 4.70 -17.97 2.02
CA MET A 373 3.99 -18.74 1.01
C MET A 373 4.93 -19.78 0.37
N LEU A 374 4.62 -21.06 0.53
CA LEU A 374 5.38 -22.17 -0.07
C LEU A 374 4.94 -22.44 -1.51
N ASP A 375 3.65 -22.29 -1.77
CA ASP A 375 3.01 -22.47 -3.08
C ASP A 375 1.62 -21.80 -3.08
N SER A 376 0.84 -21.96 -4.16
CA SER A 376 -0.52 -21.40 -4.27
C SER A 376 -1.54 -21.87 -3.22
N ARG A 377 -1.21 -22.85 -2.37
CA ARG A 377 -2.11 -23.45 -1.37
C ARG A 377 -1.60 -23.36 0.06
N ARG A 378 -0.29 -23.33 0.26
CA ARG A 378 0.33 -23.51 1.58
C ARG A 378 1.13 -22.28 1.98
N LEU A 379 0.85 -21.78 3.18
CA LEU A 379 1.64 -20.77 3.87
C LEU A 379 2.24 -21.42 5.11
N LEU A 380 3.54 -21.22 5.34
CA LEU A 380 4.26 -21.74 6.50
C LEU A 380 4.57 -20.60 7.48
N VAL A 381 4.09 -20.71 8.72
CA VAL A 381 4.56 -19.91 9.86
C VAL A 381 5.62 -20.72 10.61
N LEU A 382 6.76 -20.13 10.91
CA LEU A 382 7.89 -20.84 11.52
C LEU A 382 8.59 -20.02 12.60
N GLY A 383 9.07 -20.73 13.63
CA GLY A 383 9.90 -20.15 14.68
C GLY A 383 9.17 -19.13 15.55
N GLY A 384 9.91 -18.18 16.12
CA GLY A 384 9.40 -17.18 17.05
C GLY A 384 9.50 -17.59 18.51
N HIS A 385 8.73 -16.92 19.36
CA HIS A 385 8.69 -17.08 20.80
C HIS A 385 7.24 -17.04 21.29
N ASP A 386 6.86 -17.97 22.17
CA ASP A 386 5.48 -18.11 22.66
C ASP A 386 5.20 -17.35 23.98
N GLY A 387 6.25 -16.75 24.54
CA GLY A 387 6.24 -16.07 25.84
C GLY A 387 7.03 -16.82 26.92
N VAL A 388 7.43 -18.06 26.64
CA VAL A 388 8.27 -18.90 27.51
C VAL A 388 9.55 -19.29 26.79
N ASP A 389 9.44 -19.88 25.59
CA ASP A 389 10.56 -20.47 24.87
C ASP A 389 10.68 -19.94 23.43
N CYS A 390 11.91 -19.93 22.91
CA CYS A 390 12.13 -19.84 21.46
C CYS A 390 11.62 -21.13 20.81
N LEU A 391 11.05 -21.05 19.61
CA LEU A 391 10.33 -22.17 18.99
C LEU A 391 11.10 -22.79 17.82
N GLN A 392 11.10 -24.12 17.73
CA GLN A 392 11.42 -24.86 16.49
C GLN A 392 10.15 -25.29 15.72
N VAL A 393 8.98 -25.00 16.29
CA VAL A 393 7.67 -25.39 15.76
C VAL A 393 7.33 -24.57 14.51
N THR A 394 6.64 -25.22 13.58
CA THR A 394 6.05 -24.56 12.42
C THR A 394 4.58 -24.96 12.26
N GLU A 395 3.81 -24.10 11.61
CA GLU A 395 2.40 -24.32 11.30
C GLU A 395 2.16 -24.02 9.81
N VAL A 396 1.42 -24.89 9.14
CA VAL A 396 1.04 -24.72 7.73
C VAL A 396 -0.43 -24.32 7.66
N LEU A 397 -0.71 -23.15 7.09
CA LEU A 397 -2.03 -22.73 6.71
C LEU A 397 -2.36 -23.24 5.31
N ASP A 398 -3.46 -23.98 5.17
CA ASP A 398 -4.09 -24.18 3.87
C ASP A 398 -4.92 -22.93 3.54
N VAL A 399 -4.50 -22.15 2.55
CA VAL A 399 -5.05 -20.82 2.23
C VAL A 399 -6.47 -20.86 1.63
N TYR A 400 -6.96 -22.04 1.24
CA TYR A 400 -8.34 -22.20 0.74
C TYR A 400 -9.32 -22.47 1.88
N SER A 401 -8.98 -23.42 2.75
CA SER A 401 -9.79 -23.74 3.92
C SER A 401 -9.60 -22.75 5.07
N MET A 402 -8.50 -21.98 5.04
CA MET A 402 -8.07 -21.06 6.10
C MET A 402 -7.94 -21.80 7.45
N VAL A 403 -7.31 -22.98 7.44
CA VAL A 403 -7.07 -23.79 8.63
C VAL A 403 -5.58 -24.07 8.79
N PHE A 404 -5.06 -23.79 9.98
CA PHE A 404 -3.70 -24.15 10.38
C PHE A 404 -3.59 -25.63 10.75
N GLN A 405 -2.47 -26.25 10.38
CA GLN A 405 -2.07 -27.59 10.78
C GLN A 405 -0.60 -27.58 11.21
N PRO A 406 -0.17 -28.52 12.06
CA PRO A 406 1.25 -28.66 12.38
C PRO A 406 2.10 -28.87 11.12
N GLY A 407 3.21 -28.15 11.03
CA GLY A 407 4.20 -28.26 9.95
C GLY A 407 5.43 -29.09 10.35
N PRO A 408 6.48 -29.11 9.50
CA PRO A 408 7.75 -29.75 9.83
C PRO A 408 8.51 -28.96 10.88
N GLU A 409 9.16 -29.63 11.83
CA GLU A 409 9.99 -28.95 12.83
C GLU A 409 11.32 -28.47 12.22
N LEU A 410 11.80 -27.34 12.72
CA LEU A 410 13.16 -26.86 12.48
C LEU A 410 14.16 -27.71 13.27
N ASN A 411 15.43 -27.73 12.83
CA ASN A 411 16.49 -28.47 13.51
C ASN A 411 16.92 -27.82 14.83
N ILE A 412 16.71 -26.50 14.96
CA ILE A 412 16.95 -25.73 16.18
C ILE A 412 15.80 -24.74 16.42
N ASN A 413 15.68 -24.29 17.66
CA ASN A 413 14.78 -23.19 18.01
C ASN A 413 15.26 -21.91 17.30
N ARG A 414 14.34 -21.09 16.78
CA ARG A 414 14.68 -19.85 16.10
C ARG A 414 13.66 -18.77 16.41
N ASN A 415 14.01 -17.81 17.27
CA ASN A 415 13.28 -16.55 17.38
C ASN A 415 13.94 -15.48 16.51
N GLY A 416 13.17 -14.76 15.71
CA GLY A 416 13.68 -13.65 14.91
C GLY A 416 14.59 -14.08 13.77
N CYS A 417 14.36 -15.28 13.21
CA CYS A 417 15.01 -15.69 11.97
C CYS A 417 14.36 -15.03 10.76
N ALA A 418 15.12 -14.91 9.67
CA ALA A 418 14.55 -14.59 8.37
C ALA A 418 14.22 -15.88 7.61
N ALA A 419 13.21 -15.86 6.74
CA ALA A 419 12.93 -16.96 5.85
C ALA A 419 12.52 -16.46 4.47
N VAL A 420 13.11 -17.03 3.42
CA VAL A 420 12.88 -16.59 2.03
C VAL A 420 12.98 -17.76 1.05
N MET A 421 12.03 -17.82 0.12
CA MET A 421 12.07 -18.77 -0.99
C MET A 421 13.20 -18.39 -1.94
N LEU A 422 14.18 -19.28 -2.11
CA LEU A 422 15.20 -19.13 -3.14
C LEU A 422 14.66 -19.52 -4.52
N ASP A 423 13.86 -20.60 -4.55
CA ASP A 423 13.12 -21.08 -5.71
C ASP A 423 11.88 -21.85 -5.26
N GLU A 424 11.12 -22.45 -6.19
CA GLU A 424 9.89 -23.22 -5.91
C GLU A 424 10.08 -24.39 -4.92
N ARG A 425 11.30 -24.89 -4.74
CA ARG A 425 11.61 -26.05 -3.89
C ARG A 425 12.35 -25.71 -2.61
N ARG A 426 13.13 -24.63 -2.58
CA ARG A 426 14.09 -24.36 -1.51
C ARG A 426 13.68 -23.11 -0.73
N LEU A 427 13.13 -23.30 0.47
CA LEU A 427 12.98 -22.24 1.46
C LEU A 427 14.23 -22.19 2.33
N PHE A 428 14.90 -21.04 2.37
CA PHE A 428 16.00 -20.79 3.30
C PHE A 428 15.48 -20.17 4.59
N ILE A 429 15.94 -20.67 5.72
CA ILE A 429 15.69 -20.16 7.06
C ILE A 429 17.03 -19.77 7.66
N LEU A 430 17.18 -18.51 8.04
CA LEU A 430 18.46 -17.84 8.20
C LEU A 430 18.56 -17.21 9.58
N GLY A 431 19.58 -17.62 10.35
CA GLY A 431 19.90 -17.01 11.63
C GLY A 431 18.78 -17.12 12.67
N GLY A 432 18.65 -16.07 13.49
CA GLY A 432 17.74 -16.04 14.64
C GLY A 432 18.48 -16.22 15.97
N HIS A 433 17.71 -16.40 17.04
CA HIS A 433 18.16 -16.70 18.38
C HIS A 433 17.64 -18.07 18.82
N ASP A 434 18.53 -18.95 19.28
CA ASP A 434 18.20 -20.35 19.61
C ASP A 434 17.69 -20.57 21.05
N GLY A 435 17.53 -19.48 21.78
CA GLY A 435 17.18 -19.47 23.20
C GLY A 435 18.40 -19.24 24.10
N ASN A 436 19.61 -19.41 23.57
CA ASN A 436 20.86 -19.15 24.27
C ASN A 436 21.69 -18.04 23.60
N ASP A 437 21.87 -18.07 22.29
CA ASP A 437 22.62 -17.06 21.54
C ASP A 437 22.07 -16.81 20.13
N HIS A 438 22.55 -15.76 19.49
CA HIS A 438 22.33 -15.50 18.07
C HIS A 438 23.12 -16.53 17.25
N THR A 439 22.55 -16.96 16.12
CA THR A 439 23.16 -17.99 15.26
C THR A 439 23.44 -17.46 13.85
N ASP A 440 24.49 -18.00 13.23
CA ASP A 440 24.85 -17.88 11.81
C ASP A 440 24.36 -19.10 11.00
N SER A 441 23.82 -20.13 11.67
CA SER A 441 23.33 -21.33 11.03
C SER A 441 22.14 -21.03 10.13
N THR A 442 22.04 -21.81 9.06
CA THR A 442 20.91 -21.76 8.13
C THR A 442 20.31 -23.14 7.96
N GLU A 443 19.05 -23.20 7.58
CA GLU A 443 18.33 -24.40 7.23
C GLU A 443 17.68 -24.24 5.87
N ILE A 444 17.59 -25.34 5.13
CA ILE A 444 16.90 -25.39 3.84
C ILE A 444 15.75 -26.37 3.99
N LEU A 445 14.52 -25.87 3.89
CA LEU A 445 13.31 -26.68 3.81
C LEU A 445 13.04 -26.99 2.33
N ASP A 446 12.96 -28.29 2.00
CA ASP A 446 12.40 -28.73 0.72
C ASP A 446 10.87 -28.67 0.80
N THR A 447 10.25 -27.80 0.00
CA THR A 447 8.80 -27.53 0.03
C THR A 447 7.94 -28.68 -0.50
N LEU A 448 8.54 -29.60 -1.26
CA LEU A 448 7.85 -30.79 -1.75
C LEU A 448 7.83 -31.89 -0.69
N THR A 449 8.98 -32.19 -0.08
CA THR A 449 9.08 -33.25 0.93
C THR A 449 8.73 -32.78 2.33
N MET A 450 8.67 -31.47 2.55
CA MET A 450 8.47 -30.82 3.86
C MET A 450 9.51 -31.29 4.87
N THR A 451 10.79 -31.32 4.49
CA THR A 451 11.90 -31.74 5.36
C THR A 451 12.99 -30.68 5.41
N CYS A 452 13.43 -30.34 6.61
CA CYS A 452 14.54 -29.41 6.85
C CYS A 452 15.88 -30.15 6.79
N ARG A 453 16.89 -29.51 6.20
CA ARG A 453 18.30 -29.91 6.30
C ARG A 453 19.17 -28.70 6.63
N GLU A 454 20.34 -28.93 7.17
CA GLU A 454 21.33 -27.88 7.39
C GLU A 454 21.75 -27.24 6.05
N GLY A 455 21.79 -25.91 6.03
CA GLY A 455 22.29 -25.08 4.94
C GLY A 455 23.69 -24.54 5.20
N PRO A 456 24.27 -23.77 4.28
CA PRO A 456 25.57 -23.16 4.50
C PRO A 456 25.50 -22.06 5.57
N PRO A 457 26.47 -21.98 6.51
CA PRO A 457 26.45 -20.94 7.53
C PRO A 457 26.72 -19.57 6.93
N MET A 458 26.12 -18.54 7.52
CA MET A 458 26.44 -17.14 7.27
C MET A 458 27.85 -16.80 7.81
N LEU A 459 28.43 -15.71 7.34
CA LEU A 459 29.72 -15.18 7.79
C LEU A 459 29.67 -14.63 9.22
N SER A 460 28.51 -14.07 9.59
CA SER A 460 28.25 -13.51 10.91
C SER A 460 26.99 -14.10 11.51
N LYS A 461 26.95 -14.19 12.84
CA LYS A 461 25.71 -14.46 13.59
C LYS A 461 24.72 -13.32 13.34
N ARG A 462 23.47 -13.67 13.05
CA ARG A 462 22.41 -12.71 12.79
C ARG A 462 21.12 -13.23 13.37
N GLY A 463 20.80 -12.81 14.58
CA GLY A 463 19.40 -12.72 14.94
C GLY A 463 18.84 -11.47 14.31
N TYR A 464 17.54 -11.49 14.07
CA TYR A 464 16.82 -10.25 13.89
C TYR A 464 17.22 -9.46 12.63
N CYS A 465 17.43 -10.21 11.55
CA CYS A 465 17.78 -9.70 10.22
C CYS A 465 16.59 -9.82 9.26
N ALA A 466 16.71 -9.16 8.12
CA ALA A 466 15.84 -9.40 6.97
C ALA A 466 16.55 -10.29 5.95
N ALA A 467 15.80 -11.08 5.17
CA ALA A 467 16.33 -11.75 4.01
C ALA A 467 15.38 -11.62 2.82
N VAL A 468 15.93 -11.41 1.63
CA VAL A 468 15.18 -11.25 0.40
C VAL A 468 15.91 -11.91 -0.76
N VAL A 469 15.18 -12.22 -1.84
CA VAL A 469 15.77 -12.56 -3.14
C VAL A 469 15.55 -11.39 -4.09
N CYS A 470 16.63 -10.70 -4.44
CA CYS A 470 16.65 -9.54 -5.33
C CYS A 470 17.67 -9.81 -6.44
N ASP A 471 17.30 -9.58 -7.71
CA ASP A 471 18.09 -9.96 -8.89
C ASP A 471 18.66 -11.40 -8.79
N ASP A 472 17.79 -12.36 -8.48
CA ASP A 472 18.12 -13.78 -8.32
C ASP A 472 19.24 -14.07 -7.29
N GLN A 473 19.48 -13.13 -6.37
CA GLN A 473 20.44 -13.28 -5.29
C GLN A 473 19.74 -13.21 -3.93
N LEU A 474 19.94 -14.26 -3.13
CA LEU A 474 19.53 -14.23 -1.72
C LEU A 474 20.48 -13.33 -0.94
N MET A 475 19.93 -12.25 -0.39
CA MET A 475 20.63 -11.28 0.44
C MET A 475 20.09 -11.32 1.87
N VAL A 476 20.98 -11.30 2.86
CA VAL A 476 20.67 -11.17 4.29
C VAL A 476 21.13 -9.81 4.77
N LEU A 477 20.29 -9.08 5.49
CA LEU A 477 20.44 -7.65 5.76
C LEU A 477 20.47 -7.38 7.26
N GLY A 478 21.55 -6.77 7.73
CA GLY A 478 21.68 -6.27 9.10
C GLY A 478 21.50 -7.35 10.16
N GLY A 479 20.79 -6.99 11.22
CA GLY A 479 20.56 -7.85 12.37
C GLY A 479 21.48 -7.56 13.55
N ASN A 480 21.47 -8.46 14.52
CA ASN A 480 22.28 -8.41 15.73
C ASN A 480 23.10 -9.70 15.84
N ASP A 481 24.40 -9.57 16.10
CA ASP A 481 25.32 -10.70 16.29
C ASP A 481 25.45 -11.14 17.76
N GLY A 482 24.68 -10.51 18.66
CA GLY A 482 24.74 -10.70 20.11
C GLY A 482 25.61 -9.66 20.82
N SER A 483 26.49 -8.96 20.09
CA SER A 483 27.35 -7.89 20.61
C SER A 483 26.97 -6.51 20.06
N GLN A 484 26.59 -6.44 18.78
CA GLN A 484 26.26 -5.20 18.10
C GLN A 484 25.26 -5.42 16.97
N ARG A 485 24.60 -4.32 16.61
CA ARG A 485 23.81 -4.25 15.38
C ARG A 485 24.72 -4.14 14.17
N LEU A 486 24.29 -4.77 13.08
CA LEU A 486 25.03 -4.89 11.84
C LEU A 486 24.44 -3.95 10.77
N ASP A 487 25.34 -3.35 10.00
CA ASP A 487 25.08 -2.69 8.71
C ASP A 487 25.46 -3.59 7.53
N THR A 488 26.19 -4.67 7.79
CA THR A 488 26.66 -5.60 6.77
C THR A 488 25.51 -6.38 6.16
N THR A 489 25.66 -6.70 4.88
CA THR A 489 24.82 -7.67 4.19
C THR A 489 25.65 -8.88 3.77
N GLU A 490 24.97 -10.00 3.53
CA GLU A 490 25.59 -11.21 3.02
C GLU A 490 24.79 -11.75 1.84
N VAL A 491 25.49 -12.24 0.82
CA VAL A 491 24.89 -12.76 -0.41
C VAL A 491 25.26 -14.22 -0.57
N LEU A 492 24.26 -15.06 -0.82
CA LEU A 492 24.47 -16.47 -1.12
C LEU A 492 25.04 -16.62 -2.54
N ASN A 493 26.20 -17.24 -2.66
CA ASN A 493 26.66 -17.80 -3.92
C ASN A 493 26.05 -19.19 -4.09
N GLU A 494 25.04 -19.32 -4.95
CA GLU A 494 24.35 -20.60 -5.17
C GLU A 494 25.24 -21.68 -5.79
N ALA A 495 26.21 -21.31 -6.62
CA ALA A 495 27.08 -22.27 -7.29
C ALA A 495 28.03 -22.96 -6.30
N THR A 496 28.50 -22.24 -5.29
CA THR A 496 29.38 -22.77 -4.24
C THR A 496 28.65 -23.13 -2.95
N MET A 497 27.39 -22.71 -2.80
CA MET A 497 26.62 -22.78 -1.56
C MET A 497 27.40 -22.17 -0.39
N THR A 498 27.85 -20.93 -0.55
CA THR A 498 28.57 -20.18 0.50
C THR A 498 28.11 -18.74 0.55
N PHE A 499 28.04 -18.16 1.74
CA PHE A 499 27.81 -16.72 1.89
C PHE A 499 29.09 -15.91 1.63
N THR A 500 28.92 -14.77 0.99
CA THR A 500 29.97 -13.78 0.73
C THR A 500 29.50 -12.40 1.20
N ALA A 501 30.42 -11.51 1.52
CA ALA A 501 30.06 -10.16 1.95
C ALA A 501 29.38 -9.39 0.80
N GLY A 502 28.22 -8.80 1.08
CA GLY A 502 27.50 -7.93 0.18
C GLY A 502 27.77 -6.44 0.44
N PRO A 503 27.04 -5.54 -0.23
CA PRO A 503 27.10 -4.10 0.00
C PRO A 503 26.57 -3.75 1.41
N SER A 504 27.24 -2.83 2.12
CA SER A 504 26.79 -2.42 3.46
C SER A 504 25.72 -1.34 3.40
N MET A 505 24.76 -1.42 4.33
CA MET A 505 23.83 -0.34 4.63
C MET A 505 24.58 0.87 5.24
N GLY A 506 24.03 2.06 5.09
CA GLY A 506 24.54 3.27 5.72
C GLY A 506 24.28 3.31 7.24
N THR A 507 23.20 2.66 7.70
CA THR A 507 22.86 2.57 9.12
C THR A 507 22.90 1.12 9.61
N ARG A 508 23.59 0.88 10.73
CA ARG A 508 23.49 -0.39 11.45
C ARG A 508 22.10 -0.54 12.05
N ARG A 509 21.43 -1.65 11.75
CA ARG A 509 20.06 -1.88 12.22
C ARG A 509 19.81 -3.36 12.40
N SER A 510 19.24 -3.68 13.56
CA SER A 510 18.35 -4.83 13.69
C SER A 510 16.94 -4.28 13.73
N GLY A 511 15.92 -5.11 13.83
CA GLY A 511 14.55 -4.58 13.93
C GLY A 511 13.85 -4.43 12.59
N VAL A 512 14.55 -4.78 11.51
CA VAL A 512 14.23 -4.30 10.16
C VAL A 512 13.10 -5.07 9.51
N ALA A 513 12.30 -4.32 8.77
CA ALA A 513 11.49 -4.87 7.70
C ALA A 513 12.21 -4.70 6.35
N ALA A 514 11.91 -5.53 5.36
CA ALA A 514 12.43 -5.34 4.02
C ALA A 514 11.47 -5.85 2.94
N ALA A 515 11.53 -5.21 1.76
CA ALA A 515 10.71 -5.55 0.62
C ALA A 515 11.44 -5.31 -0.70
N VAL A 516 11.31 -6.25 -1.63
CA VAL A 516 11.73 -6.06 -3.03
C VAL A 516 10.68 -5.18 -3.71
N LEU A 517 11.15 -4.10 -4.32
CA LEU A 517 10.32 -3.15 -5.06
C LEU A 517 10.17 -3.65 -6.51
N GLY A 518 9.07 -3.33 -7.18
CA GLY A 518 9.02 -3.33 -8.66
C GLY A 518 9.12 -4.66 -9.45
N LYS A 519 8.94 -5.86 -8.88
CA LYS A 519 8.87 -7.08 -9.73
C LYS A 519 7.67 -7.04 -10.70
N PRO A 520 7.84 -7.38 -11.99
CA PRO A 520 6.72 -7.52 -12.91
C PRO A 520 5.89 -8.76 -12.57
N LEU A 521 4.56 -8.63 -12.52
CA LEU A 521 3.67 -9.79 -12.70
C LEU A 521 3.81 -10.22 -14.16
N THR A 522 4.79 -11.06 -14.48
CA THR A 522 4.79 -11.80 -15.75
C THR A 522 3.89 -13.02 -15.60
N GLU A 523 3.01 -13.15 -16.58
CA GLU A 523 2.05 -14.21 -16.89
C GLU A 523 2.16 -15.52 -16.09
N ALA A 524 1.16 -15.79 -15.26
CA ALA A 524 0.65 -17.11 -14.91
C ALA A 524 1.68 -18.23 -14.66
N VAL A 525 2.60 -18.02 -13.72
CA VAL A 525 3.06 -19.07 -12.80
C VAL A 525 3.02 -18.47 -11.39
N SER A 526 2.66 -19.29 -10.42
CA SER A 526 2.35 -18.97 -9.03
C SER A 526 3.55 -18.43 -8.22
N GLU A 527 4.06 -17.25 -8.54
CA GLU A 527 5.15 -16.61 -7.79
C GLU A 527 4.60 -15.71 -6.69
N ALA A 528 4.20 -16.33 -5.58
CA ALA A 528 4.17 -15.63 -4.30
C ALA A 528 5.63 -15.45 -3.86
N SER A 529 6.19 -14.24 -4.02
CA SER A 529 7.42 -13.85 -3.31
C SER A 529 7.01 -13.55 -1.86
N PRO A 530 7.36 -14.39 -0.87
CA PRO A 530 7.03 -14.15 0.52
C PRO A 530 8.14 -13.28 1.11
N LEU A 531 7.87 -11.99 1.24
CA LEU A 531 8.72 -11.10 2.02
C LEU A 531 8.35 -11.26 3.49
N VAL A 532 9.30 -11.74 4.28
CA VAL A 532 9.13 -11.90 5.71
C VAL A 532 10.37 -11.38 6.40
N THR A 533 10.17 -10.38 7.24
CA THR A 533 11.24 -9.68 7.93
C THR A 533 10.78 -9.38 9.34
N PHE A 534 11.50 -9.92 10.35
CA PHE A 534 11.27 -9.65 11.76
C PHE A 534 12.53 -9.24 12.46
N PRO A 535 12.37 -8.39 13.51
CA PRO A 535 12.65 -8.82 14.90
C PRO A 535 12.43 -7.92 16.16
N THR A 536 12.83 -8.44 17.34
CA THR A 536 12.80 -7.79 18.67
C THR A 536 14.16 -7.79 19.42
N PHE A 537 14.40 -6.89 20.39
CA PHE A 537 15.53 -6.90 21.36
C PHE A 537 15.01 -6.46 22.74
N PHE A 538 15.41 -7.16 23.81
CA PHE A 538 15.16 -6.76 25.20
C PHE A 538 16.17 -5.69 25.62
N GLY A 539 15.68 -4.53 26.05
CA GLY A 539 16.53 -3.55 26.72
C GLY A 539 16.96 -4.08 28.08
N THR A 540 18.26 -4.22 28.31
CA THR A 540 18.82 -4.40 29.65
C THR A 540 18.68 -3.08 30.42
N GLY A 541 17.62 -2.99 31.22
CA GLY A 541 17.51 -2.05 32.33
C GLY A 541 17.38 -2.85 33.63
N ASP A 542 18.26 -2.58 34.59
CA ASP A 542 18.25 -3.18 35.93
C ASP A 542 16.83 -3.22 36.54
N VAL A 543 16.30 -4.43 36.72
CA VAL A 543 15.23 -4.69 37.68
C VAL A 543 15.63 -5.93 38.48
N SER A 544 16.05 -5.69 39.71
CA SER A 544 16.21 -6.73 40.72
C SER A 544 14.87 -7.39 40.99
N PHE A 545 14.77 -8.70 40.72
CA PHE A 545 13.64 -9.50 41.18
C PHE A 545 13.86 -9.91 42.65
N PRO A 546 12.89 -9.71 43.55
CA PRO A 546 12.95 -10.28 44.88
C PRO A 546 12.77 -11.79 44.78
N SER A 547 13.66 -12.54 45.44
CA SER A 547 13.54 -13.97 45.61
C SER A 547 12.23 -14.31 46.34
N VAL A 548 11.34 -15.06 45.69
CA VAL A 548 10.24 -15.74 46.37
C VAL A 548 10.77 -17.10 46.84
N SER A 549 11.35 -17.11 48.03
CA SER A 549 11.53 -18.31 48.83
C SER A 549 10.42 -18.37 49.88
N GLY A 550 9.60 -19.42 49.80
CA GLY A 550 8.80 -19.90 50.92
C GLY A 550 7.32 -20.16 50.60
N LEU A 551 6.89 -21.38 50.94
CA LEU A 551 5.54 -22.00 50.91
C LEU A 551 5.34 -22.88 49.67
N LEU A 552 5.29 -24.22 49.74
CA LEU A 552 4.82 -25.15 50.77
C LEU A 552 5.47 -26.54 50.59
N GLY A 553 5.64 -27.28 51.70
CA GLY A 553 5.68 -28.75 51.72
C GLY A 553 7.06 -29.39 51.66
#